data_AF-A0A8T6RM96-F1
#
_entry.id   AF-A0A8T6RM96-F1
#
_cell.length_a   1.000
_cell.length_b   1.000
_cell.length_c   1.000
_cell.angle_alpha   90.00
_cell.angle_beta   90.00
_cell.angle_gamma   90.00
#
_symmetry.space_group_name_H-M   'P 1'
#
loop_
_entity.id
_entity.type
_entity.pdbx_description
1 polymer ?
#
loop_
_entity_poly.entity_id
_entity_poly.type
_entity_poly.pdbx_seq_one_letter_code
_entity_poly.pdbx_strand_id
1 'polypeptide(L)'
;MSSNNIKLYCPYCNEFKNKEEFTKEHVLLESLGGTLEFGINSCEICNNQLGSRVDRILVENFLIKSYRMLYKIRGKDGKIPTIFLKNGKIIETDDIVNVTFSKDGPKLFIKPEVQKDINTEKIQIKGNKDISFQALEKVKKRNERSFSNKDFKNINIEIVEHGPDESFNQDNIINELKNKLEEIGIAATVNSVEYNKIKPRINHSITFGMNDLDRGIVKMALGFAIFILGEEFGIEPEAQLLRRFIWEDNEQLRENIKIKGQVFPNINENIKNLDYIFSKKGYHIFALIDAGDGIGCYINLFGEIPNLVYITDKTTKYKSKINGGKVLSFQIQTKEMSILSFHQFVASRLDEINGRV
;
A
#
# COMPACT_ATOMS: atom_id res chain seq x y z
N MET A 1 18.69 1.39 49.29
CA MET A 1 17.55 2.11 48.70
C MET A 1 17.00 1.24 47.58
N SER A 2 15.86 0.58 47.82
CA SER A 2 15.20 -0.26 46.82
C SER A 2 14.80 0.62 45.64
N SER A 3 15.38 0.36 44.46
CA SER A 3 14.89 0.88 43.20
C SER A 3 13.43 0.45 43.06
N ASN A 4 12.49 1.38 43.27
CA ASN A 4 11.09 1.15 42.94
C ASN A 4 11.06 0.87 41.43
N ASN A 5 10.83 -0.38 41.04
CA ASN A 5 10.58 -0.75 39.64
C ASN A 5 9.30 -0.03 39.20
N ILE A 6 9.47 1.09 38.50
CA ILE A 6 8.36 1.83 37.91
C ILE A 6 7.74 0.91 36.86
N LYS A 7 6.47 0.56 37.06
CA LYS A 7 5.70 -0.19 36.09
C LYS A 7 4.89 0.76 35.22
N LEU A 8 4.86 0.50 33.92
CA LEU A 8 4.04 1.19 32.94
C LEU A 8 3.02 0.22 32.34
N TYR A 9 1.88 0.74 31.89
CA TYR A 9 0.83 -0.05 31.27
C TYR A 9 1.05 -0.20 29.76
N CYS A 10 0.96 -1.43 29.24
CA CYS A 10 1.01 -1.68 27.81
C CYS A 10 -0.40 -1.81 27.21
N PRO A 11 -0.79 -0.87 26.32
CA PRO A 11 -2.15 -0.79 25.79
C PRO A 11 -2.50 -1.86 24.76
N TYR A 12 -1.57 -2.75 24.42
CA TYR A 12 -1.79 -3.82 23.45
C TYR A 12 -1.83 -5.21 24.09
N CYS A 13 -1.20 -5.44 25.25
CA CYS A 13 -1.31 -6.73 25.97
C CYS A 13 -2.10 -6.68 27.29
N ASN A 14 -2.56 -5.51 27.74
CA ASN A 14 -3.20 -5.30 29.05
C ASN A 14 -2.30 -5.42 30.28
N GLU A 15 -0.99 -5.42 30.13
CA GLU A 15 -0.10 -5.77 31.25
C GLU A 15 0.67 -4.55 31.75
N PHE A 16 0.87 -4.48 33.06
CA PHE A 16 1.83 -3.59 33.69
C PHE A 16 3.22 -4.25 33.68
N LYS A 17 4.18 -3.66 32.98
CA LYS A 17 5.56 -4.17 32.83
C LYS A 17 6.58 -3.15 33.30
N ASN A 18 7.83 -3.56 33.47
CA ASN A 18 8.88 -2.63 33.89
C ASN A 18 9.12 -1.59 32.81
N LYS A 19 9.40 -0.34 33.19
CA LYS A 19 9.60 0.78 32.27
C LYS A 19 10.67 0.50 31.20
N GLU A 20 11.69 -0.28 31.53
CA GLU A 20 12.81 -0.65 30.65
C GLU A 20 12.37 -1.52 29.48
N GLU A 21 11.20 -2.19 29.57
CA GLU A 21 10.63 -3.02 28.52
C GLU A 21 9.79 -2.21 27.51
N PHE A 22 9.70 -0.89 27.68
CA PHE A 22 8.85 -0.04 26.85
C PHE A 22 9.62 0.68 25.75
N THR A 23 8.95 0.77 24.59
CA THR A 23 9.37 1.54 23.43
C THR A 23 8.24 2.48 23.01
N LYS A 24 8.58 3.49 22.20
CA LYS A 24 7.57 4.32 21.54
C LYS A 24 6.98 3.57 20.36
N GLU A 25 5.65 3.50 20.33
CA GLU A 25 4.90 2.91 19.23
C GLU A 25 4.19 3.98 18.41
N HIS A 26 4.25 3.81 17.10
CA HIS A 26 3.60 4.69 16.15
C HIS A 26 2.09 4.46 16.17
N VAL A 27 1.31 5.49 16.46
CA VAL A 27 -0.13 5.44 16.19
C VAL A 27 -0.32 5.45 14.67
N LEU A 28 0.06 6.53 13.98
CA LEU A 28 0.19 6.55 12.53
C LEU A 28 1.58 6.08 12.10
N LEU A 29 1.61 5.04 11.27
CA LEU A 29 2.84 4.41 10.81
C LEU A 29 3.74 5.38 10.04
N GLU A 30 5.05 5.26 10.26
CA GLU A 30 6.05 5.97 9.46
C GLU A 30 5.93 5.66 7.95
N SER A 31 5.61 4.40 7.61
CA SER A 31 5.34 3.98 6.22
C SER A 31 4.11 4.65 5.59
N LEU A 32 3.25 5.30 6.39
CA LEU A 32 2.13 6.14 5.95
C LEU A 32 2.45 7.64 6.06
N GLY A 33 3.70 8.00 6.39
CA GLY A 33 4.14 9.38 6.57
C GLY A 33 4.10 9.88 8.01
N GLY A 34 3.66 9.05 8.96
CA GLY A 34 3.53 9.43 10.37
C GLY A 34 4.83 9.68 11.12
N THR A 35 4.69 10.13 12.36
CA THR A 35 5.79 10.44 13.30
C THR A 35 5.49 9.87 14.68
N LEU A 36 6.50 9.89 15.57
CA LEU A 36 6.34 9.53 16.98
C LEU A 36 5.78 10.66 17.85
N GLU A 37 5.47 11.82 17.27
CA GLU A 37 5.00 12.99 18.03
C GLU A 37 3.67 12.73 18.74
N PHE A 38 2.80 11.91 18.13
CA PHE A 38 1.59 11.37 18.77
C PHE A 38 1.68 9.86 18.99
N GLY A 39 2.89 9.36 19.21
CA GLY A 39 3.15 7.96 19.57
C GLY A 39 2.82 7.67 21.03
N ILE A 40 2.40 6.44 21.31
CA ILE A 40 2.09 5.95 22.65
C ILE A 40 3.17 4.99 23.14
N ASN A 41 3.25 4.77 24.46
CA ASN A 41 4.17 3.78 25.00
C ASN A 41 3.58 2.37 24.82
N SER A 42 4.42 1.40 24.43
CA SER A 42 4.04 -0.01 24.43
C SER A 42 5.24 -0.88 24.78
N CYS A 43 5.00 -2.10 25.27
CA CYS A 43 6.10 -3.02 25.49
C CYS A 43 6.72 -3.45 24.15
N GLU A 44 8.04 -3.66 24.14
CA GLU A 44 8.81 -4.00 22.95
C GLU A 44 8.26 -5.22 22.21
N ILE A 45 7.78 -6.23 22.96
CA ILE A 45 7.17 -7.45 22.39
C ILE A 45 5.93 -7.10 21.56
N CYS A 46 5.01 -6.31 22.12
CA CYS A 46 3.80 -5.90 21.40
C CYS A 46 4.15 -5.03 20.20
N ASN A 47 5.06 -4.07 20.36
CA ASN A 47 5.50 -3.19 19.27
C ASN A 47 6.03 -4.01 18.07
N ASN A 48 6.95 -4.95 18.33
CA ASN A 48 7.50 -5.82 17.30
C ASN A 48 6.44 -6.72 16.63
N GLN A 49 5.49 -7.23 17.42
CA GLN A 49 4.39 -8.04 16.89
C GLN A 49 3.40 -7.22 16.06
N LEU A 50 3.07 -5.99 16.45
CA LEU A 50 2.25 -5.08 15.66
C LEU A 50 2.91 -4.80 14.31
N GLY A 51 4.20 -4.47 14.32
CA GLY A 51 4.97 -4.22 13.11
C GLY A 51 4.95 -5.39 12.11
N SER A 52 5.07 -6.62 12.61
CA SER A 52 5.18 -7.83 11.77
C SER A 52 3.84 -8.44 11.35
N ARG A 53 2.80 -8.37 12.20
CA ARG A 53 1.51 -9.06 12.00
C ARG A 53 0.36 -8.14 11.61
N VAL A 54 0.43 -6.86 11.97
CA VAL A 54 -0.67 -5.90 11.74
C VAL A 54 -0.25 -4.87 10.70
N ASP A 55 0.82 -4.11 11.00
CA ASP A 55 1.24 -2.98 10.18
C ASP A 55 1.74 -3.43 8.81
N ARG A 56 2.46 -4.56 8.73
CA ARG A 56 2.93 -5.11 7.47
C ARG A 56 1.79 -5.43 6.51
N ILE A 57 0.68 -5.99 7.00
CA ILE A 57 -0.48 -6.32 6.17
C ILE A 57 -1.10 -5.05 5.60
N LEU A 58 -1.32 -4.03 6.46
CA LEU A 58 -1.82 -2.72 6.04
C LEU A 58 -0.91 -2.07 4.99
N VAL A 59 0.39 -2.04 5.23
CA VAL A 59 1.38 -1.35 4.38
C VAL A 59 1.60 -2.06 3.04
N GLU A 60 1.39 -3.37 2.98
CA GLU A 60 1.48 -4.17 1.75
C GLU A 60 0.17 -4.23 0.95
N ASN A 61 -0.95 -3.78 1.52
CA ASN A 61 -2.20 -3.68 0.79
C ASN A 61 -2.05 -2.77 -0.46
N PHE A 62 -2.62 -3.21 -1.58
CA PHE A 62 -2.48 -2.54 -2.88
C PHE A 62 -2.88 -1.06 -2.84
N LEU A 63 -4.02 -0.75 -2.22
CA LEU A 63 -4.54 0.62 -2.15
C LEU A 63 -3.59 1.52 -1.34
N ILE A 64 -3.12 1.02 -0.20
CA ILE A 64 -2.17 1.73 0.66
C ILE A 64 -0.83 1.94 -0.05
N LYS A 65 -0.29 0.91 -0.72
CA LYS A 65 0.93 1.06 -1.54
C LYS A 65 0.77 2.11 -2.64
N SER A 66 -0.40 2.16 -3.26
CA SER A 66 -0.73 3.14 -4.32
C SER A 66 -0.68 4.56 -3.80
N TYR A 67 -1.31 4.84 -2.65
CA TYR A 67 -1.22 6.16 -2.03
C TYR A 67 0.19 6.50 -1.54
N ARG A 68 0.91 5.54 -0.95
CA ARG A 68 2.32 5.74 -0.56
C ARG A 68 3.19 6.13 -1.77
N MET A 69 2.96 5.52 -2.93
CA MET A 69 3.64 5.89 -4.17
C MET A 69 3.23 7.28 -4.65
N LEU A 70 1.93 7.59 -4.68
CA LEU A 70 1.39 8.89 -5.09
C LEU A 70 1.96 10.05 -4.27
N TYR A 71 2.02 9.88 -2.95
CA TYR A 71 2.57 10.87 -2.02
C TYR A 71 4.08 10.73 -1.80
N LYS A 72 4.76 9.85 -2.54
CA LYS A 72 6.22 9.61 -2.48
C LYS A 72 6.73 9.28 -1.07
N ILE A 73 5.93 8.57 -0.28
CA ILE A 73 6.24 8.19 1.09
C ILE A 73 7.26 7.04 1.08
N ARG A 74 8.36 7.26 1.78
CA ARG A 74 9.46 6.29 1.89
C ARG A 74 9.19 5.30 3.03
N GLY A 75 9.57 4.04 2.82
CA GLY A 75 9.64 3.06 3.91
C GLY A 75 10.86 3.28 4.80
N LYS A 76 11.02 2.42 5.81
CA LYS A 76 12.20 2.39 6.68
C LYS A 76 13.52 2.18 5.93
N ASP A 77 13.46 1.50 4.78
CA ASP A 77 14.60 1.30 3.88
C ASP A 77 14.91 2.52 2.99
N GLY A 78 14.17 3.62 3.15
CA GLY A 78 14.31 4.85 2.39
C GLY A 78 13.72 4.80 0.98
N LYS A 79 13.07 3.70 0.58
CA LYS A 79 12.56 3.51 -0.78
C LYS A 79 11.07 3.82 -0.89
N ILE A 80 10.67 4.38 -2.04
CA ILE A 80 9.26 4.52 -2.43
C ILE A 80 8.78 3.13 -2.90
N PRO A 81 7.60 2.67 -2.48
CA PRO A 81 7.09 1.36 -2.90
C PRO A 81 6.93 1.29 -4.42
N THR A 82 7.21 0.11 -4.96
CA THR A 82 6.97 -0.24 -6.37
C THR A 82 5.76 -1.17 -6.43
N ILE A 83 4.87 -0.92 -7.39
CA ILE A 83 3.66 -1.74 -7.61
C ILE A 83 3.88 -2.56 -8.86
N PHE A 84 3.66 -3.87 -8.75
CA PHE A 84 3.79 -4.80 -9.87
C PHE A 84 2.45 -5.46 -10.16
N LEU A 85 1.90 -5.17 -11.34
CA LEU A 85 0.70 -5.78 -11.88
C LEU A 85 1.08 -6.83 -12.91
N LYS A 86 0.68 -8.09 -12.68
CA LYS A 86 0.95 -9.20 -13.59
C LYS A 86 -0.24 -9.48 -14.49
N ASN A 87 0.00 -9.93 -15.71
CA ASN A 87 -1.05 -10.48 -16.59
C ASN A 87 -2.15 -9.48 -16.98
N GLY A 88 -1.82 -8.20 -17.14
CA GLY A 88 -2.71 -7.26 -17.84
C GLY A 88 -2.83 -7.62 -19.32
N LYS A 89 -3.83 -7.07 -19.98
CA LYS A 89 -4.03 -7.24 -21.42
C LYS A 89 -4.06 -5.87 -22.10
N ILE A 90 -3.25 -5.66 -23.12
CA ILE A 90 -3.37 -4.47 -23.98
C ILE A 90 -4.67 -4.62 -24.79
N ILE A 91 -5.53 -3.60 -24.75
CA ILE A 91 -6.84 -3.65 -25.40
C ILE A 91 -6.69 -3.68 -26.93
N GLU A 92 -5.70 -2.95 -27.46
CA GLU A 92 -5.50 -2.80 -28.90
C GLU A 92 -4.91 -4.06 -29.56
N THR A 93 -4.07 -4.81 -28.87
CA THR A 93 -3.30 -5.93 -29.45
C THR A 93 -3.59 -7.28 -28.82
N ASP A 94 -4.38 -7.30 -27.74
CA ASP A 94 -4.63 -8.47 -26.91
C ASP A 94 -3.38 -9.07 -26.23
N ASP A 95 -2.23 -8.38 -26.28
CA ASP A 95 -0.98 -8.84 -25.71
C ASP A 95 -1.04 -8.88 -24.18
N ILE A 96 -0.49 -9.95 -23.60
CA ILE A 96 -0.38 -10.10 -22.15
C ILE A 96 0.84 -9.31 -21.67
N VAL A 97 0.63 -8.42 -20.71
CA VAL A 97 1.66 -7.53 -20.17
C VAL A 97 1.78 -7.64 -18.65
N ASN A 98 2.96 -7.31 -18.13
CA ASN A 98 3.14 -6.93 -16.74
C ASN A 98 3.46 -5.42 -16.69
N VAL A 99 2.97 -4.73 -15.67
CA VAL A 99 3.18 -3.30 -15.48
C VAL A 99 3.85 -3.07 -14.13
N THR A 100 4.94 -2.33 -14.13
CA THR A 100 5.62 -1.88 -12.92
C THR A 100 5.41 -0.39 -12.77
N PHE A 101 4.75 0.07 -11.72
CA PHE A 101 4.74 1.48 -11.34
C PHE A 101 5.84 1.74 -10.32
N SER A 102 6.78 2.61 -10.66
CA SER A 102 7.86 3.03 -9.77
C SER A 102 7.95 4.57 -9.73
N LYS A 103 8.93 5.09 -8.96
CA LYS A 103 9.26 6.52 -8.93
C LYS A 103 9.62 7.11 -10.30
N ASP A 104 10.08 6.28 -11.24
CA ASP A 104 10.54 6.69 -12.57
C ASP A 104 9.39 6.65 -13.60
N GLY A 105 8.18 6.32 -13.15
CA GLY A 105 6.99 6.16 -13.99
C GLY A 105 6.63 4.69 -14.24
N PRO A 106 5.53 4.45 -14.97
CA PRO A 106 5.12 3.11 -15.35
C PRO A 106 6.07 2.51 -16.38
N LYS A 107 6.48 1.26 -16.16
CA LYS A 107 7.21 0.43 -17.13
C LYS A 107 6.34 -0.74 -17.55
N LEU A 108 6.18 -0.92 -18.85
CA LEU A 108 5.38 -1.99 -19.42
C LEU A 108 6.28 -3.10 -19.95
N PHE A 109 5.90 -4.34 -19.65
CA PHE A 109 6.64 -5.53 -20.03
C PHE A 109 5.69 -6.48 -20.77
N ILE A 110 5.89 -6.69 -22.06
CA ILE A 110 5.13 -7.68 -22.82
C ILE A 110 5.65 -9.07 -22.47
N LYS A 111 4.76 -9.99 -22.10
CA LYS A 111 5.15 -11.38 -21.94
C LYS A 111 5.54 -11.94 -23.30
N PRO A 112 6.69 -12.61 -23.41
CA PRO A 112 7.15 -13.06 -24.70
C PRO A 112 6.27 -14.20 -25.20
N GLU A 113 5.76 -14.08 -26.42
CA GLU A 113 5.19 -15.20 -27.14
C GLU A 113 6.28 -15.82 -28.00
N VAL A 114 6.55 -17.11 -27.80
CA VAL A 114 7.56 -17.84 -28.58
C VAL A 114 6.86 -18.93 -29.37
N GLN A 115 6.72 -18.71 -30.67
CA GLN A 115 6.22 -19.73 -31.60
C GLN A 115 7.41 -20.43 -32.25
N LYS A 116 7.36 -21.76 -32.32
CA LYS A 116 8.38 -22.59 -32.95
C LYS A 116 7.75 -23.35 -34.11
N ASP A 117 8.26 -23.11 -35.31
CA ASP A 117 7.98 -23.95 -36.46
C ASP A 117 9.16 -24.91 -36.66
N ILE A 118 8.95 -26.16 -36.27
CA ILE A 118 9.94 -27.24 -36.36
C ILE A 118 10.19 -27.65 -37.81
N ASN A 119 9.20 -27.47 -38.69
CA ASN A 119 9.30 -27.87 -40.09
C ASN A 119 10.12 -26.87 -40.91
N THR A 120 10.00 -25.58 -40.60
CA THR A 120 10.76 -24.52 -41.29
C THR A 120 12.02 -24.07 -40.54
N GLU A 121 12.32 -24.68 -39.39
CA GLU A 121 13.41 -24.28 -38.49
C GLU A 121 13.33 -22.78 -38.11
N LYS A 122 12.11 -22.25 -37.95
CA LYS A 122 11.87 -20.85 -37.59
C LYS A 122 11.42 -20.75 -36.15
N ILE A 123 11.98 -19.78 -35.45
CA ILE A 123 11.49 -19.32 -34.15
C ILE A 123 10.97 -17.90 -34.36
N GLN A 124 9.72 -17.64 -33.95
CA GLN A 124 9.15 -16.30 -33.86
C GLN A 124 9.08 -15.91 -32.38
N ILE A 125 9.70 -14.79 -32.02
CA ILE A 125 9.65 -14.22 -30.68
C ILE A 125 8.93 -12.89 -30.78
N LYS A 126 7.80 -12.75 -30.11
CA LYS A 126 7.08 -11.48 -29.93
C LYS A 126 7.32 -10.95 -28.51
N GLY A 127 7.88 -9.76 -28.35
CA GLY A 127 8.13 -9.15 -27.03
C GLY A 127 8.92 -7.84 -27.10
N ASN A 128 9.13 -7.17 -25.96
CA ASN A 128 10.00 -5.97 -25.92
C ASN A 128 11.49 -6.37 -25.96
N LYS A 129 12.37 -5.42 -26.26
CA LYS A 129 13.82 -5.65 -26.46
C LYS A 129 14.47 -6.51 -25.37
N ASP A 130 14.37 -6.09 -24.10
CA ASP A 130 14.99 -6.77 -22.96
C ASP A 130 14.50 -8.22 -22.77
N ILE A 131 13.22 -8.47 -23.01
CA ILE A 131 12.61 -9.78 -22.81
C ILE A 131 12.86 -10.70 -24.00
N SER A 132 12.89 -10.18 -25.24
CA SER A 132 13.31 -10.94 -26.41
C SER A 132 14.73 -11.51 -26.21
N PHE A 133 15.63 -10.72 -25.61
CA PHE A 133 16.94 -11.20 -25.19
C PHE A 133 16.89 -12.31 -24.13
N GLN A 134 16.09 -12.16 -23.08
CA GLN A 134 15.93 -13.20 -22.05
C GLN A 134 15.27 -14.48 -22.60
N ALA A 135 14.36 -14.35 -23.56
CA ALA A 135 13.72 -15.46 -24.25
C ALA A 135 14.75 -16.26 -25.06
N LEU A 136 15.65 -15.57 -25.78
CA LEU A 136 16.78 -16.19 -26.49
C LEU A 136 17.70 -16.97 -25.55
N GLU A 137 18.07 -16.40 -24.40
CA GLU A 137 18.89 -17.09 -23.38
C GLU A 137 18.18 -18.35 -22.83
N LYS A 138 16.86 -18.29 -22.63
CA LYS A 138 16.06 -19.46 -22.21
C LYS A 138 15.95 -20.52 -23.30
N VAL A 139 15.85 -20.11 -24.57
CA VAL A 139 15.88 -21.04 -25.72
C VAL A 139 17.22 -21.77 -25.74
N LYS A 140 18.35 -21.07 -25.56
CA LYS A 140 19.68 -21.70 -25.43
C LYS A 140 19.73 -22.73 -24.30
N LYS A 141 19.35 -22.34 -23.08
CA LYS A 141 19.37 -23.25 -21.90
C LYS A 141 18.47 -24.48 -22.06
N ARG A 142 17.39 -24.39 -22.84
CA ARG A 142 16.54 -25.55 -23.19
C ARG A 142 17.14 -26.41 -24.30
N ASN A 143 17.85 -25.81 -25.26
CA ASN A 143 18.54 -26.53 -26.32
C ASN A 143 19.67 -27.42 -25.77
N GLU A 144 20.37 -26.99 -24.71
CA GLU A 144 21.38 -27.80 -24.02
C GLU A 144 20.83 -29.09 -23.37
N ARG A 145 19.50 -29.25 -23.23
CA ARG A 145 18.90 -30.41 -22.52
C ARG A 145 18.08 -31.37 -23.39
N SER A 146 17.76 -31.07 -24.66
CA SER A 146 16.79 -31.91 -25.40
C SER A 146 16.87 -31.95 -26.92
N PHE A 147 17.88 -31.38 -27.58
CA PHE A 147 17.94 -31.41 -29.05
C PHE A 147 19.30 -31.87 -29.55
N SER A 148 19.34 -33.06 -30.16
CA SER A 148 20.47 -33.51 -30.97
C SER A 148 20.57 -32.65 -32.23
N ASN A 149 21.67 -31.90 -32.39
CA ASN A 149 22.19 -31.37 -33.66
C ASN A 149 21.16 -30.94 -34.72
N LYS A 150 20.26 -30.02 -34.40
CA LYS A 150 19.60 -29.19 -35.43
C LYS A 150 19.94 -27.74 -35.19
N ASP A 151 20.87 -27.24 -36.01
CA ASP A 151 21.19 -25.83 -36.13
C ASP A 151 19.95 -25.11 -36.67
N PHE A 152 19.27 -24.31 -35.86
CA PHE A 152 18.22 -23.42 -36.38
C PHE A 152 18.87 -22.42 -37.31
N LYS A 153 18.65 -22.56 -38.63
CA LYS A 153 19.30 -21.70 -39.65
C LYS A 153 18.73 -20.29 -39.72
N ASN A 154 17.51 -20.04 -39.24
CA ASN A 154 16.83 -18.75 -39.35
C ASN A 154 15.91 -18.46 -38.14
N ILE A 155 16.11 -17.32 -37.46
CA ILE A 155 15.24 -16.87 -36.36
C ILE A 155 14.59 -15.54 -36.75
N ASN A 156 13.26 -15.52 -36.83
CA ASN A 156 12.52 -14.28 -37.05
C ASN A 156 12.19 -13.67 -35.68
N ILE A 157 12.69 -12.48 -35.38
CA ILE A 157 12.42 -11.81 -34.11
C ILE A 157 11.50 -10.63 -34.38
N GLU A 158 10.28 -10.68 -33.84
CA GLU A 158 9.34 -9.57 -33.91
C GLU A 158 9.40 -8.82 -32.57
N ILE A 159 10.16 -7.74 -32.53
CA ILE A 159 10.20 -6.92 -31.32
C ILE A 159 9.03 -5.96 -31.36
N VAL A 160 8.11 -6.11 -30.42
CA VAL A 160 7.02 -5.16 -30.25
C VAL A 160 7.35 -4.32 -29.01
N GLU A 161 7.74 -3.06 -29.23
CA GLU A 161 7.88 -2.11 -28.14
C GLU A 161 6.63 -1.22 -28.06
N HIS A 162 6.11 -1.07 -26.85
CA HIS A 162 5.05 -0.11 -26.55
C HIS A 162 5.55 0.84 -25.48
N GLY A 163 5.65 2.13 -25.81
CA GLY A 163 6.13 3.15 -24.88
C GLY A 163 6.01 4.57 -25.43
N PRO A 164 6.11 5.59 -24.57
CA PRO A 164 6.07 6.99 -24.97
C PRO A 164 7.37 7.49 -25.64
N ASP A 165 8.41 6.66 -25.68
CA ASP A 165 9.78 7.05 -25.98
C ASP A 165 9.99 7.41 -27.46
N GLU A 166 10.61 8.56 -27.71
CA GLU A 166 10.97 9.06 -29.05
C GLU A 166 12.36 8.60 -29.49
N SER A 167 13.09 7.88 -28.63
CA SER A 167 14.47 7.43 -28.86
C SER A 167 14.59 6.08 -29.59
N PHE A 168 13.52 5.61 -30.23
CA PHE A 168 13.53 4.33 -30.95
C PHE A 168 14.42 4.39 -32.20
N ASN A 169 15.52 3.63 -32.19
CA ASN A 169 16.38 3.42 -33.35
C ASN A 169 16.41 1.92 -33.70
N GLN A 170 15.70 1.58 -34.78
CA GLN A 170 15.55 0.20 -35.28
C GLN A 170 16.90 -0.47 -35.58
N ASP A 171 17.83 0.27 -36.18
CA ASP A 171 19.15 -0.26 -36.57
C ASP A 171 20.02 -0.60 -35.36
N ASN A 172 19.98 0.24 -34.31
CA ASN A 172 20.70 -0.03 -33.07
C ASN A 172 20.21 -1.33 -32.40
N ILE A 173 18.89 -1.55 -32.38
CA ILE A 173 18.31 -2.76 -31.76
C ILE A 173 18.64 -4.01 -32.60
N ILE A 174 18.57 -3.91 -33.93
CA ILE A 174 18.98 -5.00 -34.82
C ILE A 174 20.44 -5.35 -34.60
N ASN A 175 21.32 -4.36 -34.49
CA ASN A 175 22.76 -4.58 -34.27
C ASN A 175 23.04 -5.18 -32.89
N GLU A 176 22.40 -4.70 -31.83
CA GLU A 176 22.51 -5.32 -30.50
C GLU A 176 21.99 -6.76 -30.48
N LEU A 177 20.90 -7.05 -31.20
CA LEU A 177 20.38 -8.42 -31.36
C LEU A 177 21.36 -9.33 -32.09
N LYS A 178 21.93 -8.87 -33.20
CA LYS A 178 22.95 -9.62 -33.94
C LYS A 178 24.15 -9.94 -33.06
N ASN A 179 24.70 -8.94 -32.38
CA ASN A 179 25.83 -9.13 -31.46
C ASN A 179 25.50 -10.14 -30.37
N LYS A 180 24.32 -10.04 -29.76
CA LYS A 180 23.91 -10.96 -28.69
C LYS A 180 23.63 -12.38 -29.20
N LEU A 181 23.12 -12.53 -30.43
CA LEU A 181 22.95 -13.84 -31.10
C LEU A 181 24.29 -14.51 -31.40
N GLU A 182 25.29 -13.72 -31.83
CA GLU A 182 26.68 -14.16 -32.02
C GLU A 182 27.32 -14.59 -30.69
N GLU A 183 27.21 -13.79 -29.64
CA GLU A 183 27.71 -14.12 -28.29
C GLU A 183 27.13 -15.44 -27.75
N ILE A 184 25.86 -15.72 -28.04
CA ILE A 184 25.22 -16.94 -27.58
C ILE A 184 25.43 -18.14 -28.52
N GLY A 185 26.11 -17.97 -29.66
CA GLY A 185 26.48 -19.02 -30.60
C GLY A 185 25.34 -19.51 -31.49
N ILE A 186 24.35 -18.65 -31.76
CA ILE A 186 23.19 -18.98 -32.59
C ILE A 186 23.34 -18.30 -33.95
N ALA A 187 23.45 -19.08 -35.03
CA ALA A 187 23.42 -18.58 -36.40
C ALA A 187 21.99 -18.14 -36.77
N ALA A 188 21.68 -16.86 -36.58
CA ALA A 188 20.33 -16.33 -36.77
C ALA A 188 20.33 -15.05 -37.62
N THR A 189 19.40 -15.00 -38.58
CA THR A 189 19.16 -13.83 -39.43
C THR A 189 17.97 -13.04 -38.91
N VAL A 190 18.20 -11.85 -38.34
CA VAL A 190 17.11 -10.93 -37.93
C VAL A 190 16.53 -10.27 -39.17
N ASN A 191 15.36 -10.74 -39.62
CA ASN A 191 14.76 -10.33 -40.90
C ASN A 191 13.87 -9.08 -40.84
N SER A 192 13.27 -8.77 -39.69
CA SER A 192 12.43 -7.57 -39.52
C SER A 192 12.34 -7.21 -38.04
N VAL A 193 12.08 -5.93 -37.75
CA VAL A 193 11.75 -5.40 -36.42
C VAL A 193 10.60 -4.44 -36.63
N GLU A 194 9.44 -4.68 -36.01
CA GLU A 194 8.25 -3.84 -36.18
C GLU A 194 7.98 -3.00 -34.95
N TYR A 195 8.16 -1.68 -35.07
CA TYR A 195 7.85 -0.76 -33.98
C TYR A 195 6.45 -0.18 -34.09
N ASN A 196 5.62 -0.45 -33.09
CA ASN A 196 4.27 0.07 -33.01
C ASN A 196 4.17 1.10 -31.88
N LYS A 197 4.31 2.39 -32.23
CA LYS A 197 4.08 3.52 -31.30
C LYS A 197 2.60 3.57 -30.92
N ILE A 198 2.27 3.01 -29.76
CA ILE A 198 0.92 3.03 -29.21
C ILE A 198 0.97 3.66 -27.82
N LYS A 199 -0.09 4.38 -27.43
CA LYS A 199 -0.40 4.69 -26.03
C LYS A 199 -1.31 3.58 -25.52
N PRO A 200 -0.78 2.44 -25.03
CA PRO A 200 -1.58 1.24 -24.81
C PRO A 200 -2.58 1.50 -23.69
N ARG A 201 -3.84 1.08 -23.92
CA ARG A 201 -4.80 0.97 -22.82
C ARG A 201 -4.72 -0.46 -22.30
N ILE A 202 -4.66 -0.58 -20.99
CA ILE A 202 -4.46 -1.87 -20.33
C ILE A 202 -5.72 -2.22 -19.56
N ASN A 203 -6.29 -3.36 -19.87
CA ASN A 203 -7.30 -3.97 -19.02
C ASN A 203 -6.59 -4.86 -17.97
N HIS A 204 -6.90 -4.65 -16.71
CA HIS A 204 -6.33 -5.40 -15.59
C HIS A 204 -7.36 -5.55 -14.47
N SER A 205 -7.40 -6.71 -13.83
CA SER A 205 -8.22 -6.95 -12.64
C SER A 205 -7.31 -7.10 -11.42
N ILE A 206 -7.51 -6.21 -10.45
CA ILE A 206 -6.73 -6.16 -9.22
C ILE A 206 -7.61 -6.68 -8.08
N THR A 207 -7.13 -7.71 -7.40
CA THR A 207 -7.74 -8.20 -6.17
C THR A 207 -6.88 -7.79 -4.97
N PHE A 208 -7.53 -7.30 -3.92
CA PHE A 208 -6.90 -7.00 -2.63
C PHE A 208 -7.89 -7.32 -1.51
N GLY A 209 -7.38 -7.76 -0.36
CA GLY A 209 -8.24 -8.04 0.79
C GLY A 209 -8.83 -6.75 1.32
N MET A 210 -10.16 -6.67 1.37
CA MET A 210 -10.85 -5.51 1.96
C MET A 210 -10.66 -5.48 3.48
N ASN A 211 -10.62 -6.66 4.11
CA ASN A 211 -10.47 -6.82 5.56
C ASN A 211 -9.00 -6.74 6.03
N ASP A 212 -8.05 -6.59 5.10
CA ASP A 212 -6.62 -6.41 5.39
C ASP A 212 -6.35 -5.08 6.12
N LEU A 213 -7.27 -4.12 6.00
CA LEU A 213 -7.15 -2.79 6.59
C LEU A 213 -7.58 -2.77 8.06
N ASP A 214 -8.60 -3.56 8.42
CA ASP A 214 -9.37 -3.41 9.66
C ASP A 214 -8.50 -3.39 10.91
N ARG A 215 -7.57 -4.35 11.03
CA ARG A 215 -6.71 -4.45 12.21
C ARG A 215 -5.80 -3.24 12.35
N GLY A 216 -5.27 -2.73 11.23
CA GLY A 216 -4.44 -1.54 11.21
C GLY A 216 -5.24 -0.28 11.58
N ILE A 217 -6.46 -0.15 11.06
CA ILE A 217 -7.39 0.94 11.41
C ILE A 217 -7.76 0.89 12.90
N VAL A 218 -8.14 -0.27 13.43
CA VAL A 218 -8.52 -0.44 14.83
C VAL A 218 -7.32 -0.19 15.75
N LYS A 219 -6.11 -0.60 15.35
CA LYS A 219 -4.87 -0.27 16.06
C LYS A 219 -4.63 1.23 16.12
N MET A 220 -4.78 1.92 14.99
CA MET A 220 -4.71 3.37 14.90
C MET A 220 -5.76 4.05 15.79
N ALA A 221 -7.00 3.55 15.78
CA ALA A 221 -8.09 4.07 16.60
C ALA A 221 -7.83 3.89 18.10
N LEU A 222 -7.40 2.70 18.54
CA LEU A 222 -7.01 2.43 19.92
C LEU A 222 -5.85 3.33 20.37
N GLY A 223 -4.81 3.43 19.55
CA GLY A 223 -3.64 4.27 19.84
C GLY A 223 -4.01 5.75 19.97
N PHE A 224 -4.83 6.27 19.06
CA PHE A 224 -5.29 7.66 19.10
C PHE A 224 -6.25 7.92 20.27
N ALA A 225 -7.15 6.98 20.57
CA ALA A 225 -8.01 7.05 21.73
C ALA A 225 -7.20 7.15 23.03
N ILE A 226 -6.17 6.32 23.21
CA ILE A 226 -5.31 6.37 24.40
C ILE A 226 -4.47 7.66 24.43
N PHE A 227 -4.01 8.14 23.28
CA PHE A 227 -3.27 9.39 23.19
C PHE A 227 -4.09 10.59 23.68
N ILE A 228 -5.40 10.65 23.39
CA ILE A 228 -6.28 11.75 23.82
C ILE A 228 -6.94 11.49 25.17
N LEU A 229 -7.46 10.28 25.39
CA LEU A 229 -8.26 9.89 26.55
C LEU A 229 -7.40 9.40 27.73
N GLY A 230 -6.11 9.11 27.50
CA GLY A 230 -5.16 8.64 28.50
C GLY A 230 -5.19 7.13 28.73
N GLU A 231 -4.24 6.66 29.54
CA GLU A 231 -4.06 5.23 29.87
C GLU A 231 -5.29 4.64 30.58
N GLU A 232 -6.09 5.47 31.26
CA GLU A 232 -7.32 5.02 31.92
C GLU A 232 -8.36 4.46 30.95
N PHE A 233 -8.34 4.85 29.68
CA PHE A 233 -9.17 4.22 28.66
C PHE A 233 -8.60 2.85 28.26
N GLY A 234 -7.27 2.72 28.18
CA GLY A 234 -6.61 1.49 27.75
C GLY A 234 -6.98 0.27 28.58
N ILE A 235 -7.19 0.45 29.89
CA ILE A 235 -7.57 -0.60 30.84
C ILE A 235 -9.06 -0.97 30.82
N GLU A 236 -9.89 -0.27 30.04
CA GLU A 236 -11.34 -0.51 30.03
C GLU A 236 -11.75 -1.73 29.18
N PRO A 237 -12.94 -2.32 29.44
CA PRO A 237 -13.48 -3.42 28.65
C PRO A 237 -13.58 -3.11 27.15
N GLU A 238 -13.92 -1.88 26.77
CA GLU A 238 -14.05 -1.47 25.38
C GLU A 238 -12.69 -1.47 24.67
N ALA A 239 -11.64 -0.97 25.33
CA ALA A 239 -10.27 -1.08 24.83
C ALA A 239 -9.79 -2.54 24.72
N GLN A 240 -10.25 -3.43 25.62
CA GLN A 240 -9.99 -4.87 25.52
C GLN A 240 -10.65 -5.48 24.27
N LEU A 241 -11.85 -5.04 23.89
CA LEU A 241 -12.50 -5.49 22.64
C LEU A 241 -11.68 -5.09 21.41
N LEU A 242 -11.24 -3.83 21.33
CA LEU A 242 -10.38 -3.35 20.25
C LEU A 242 -9.08 -4.15 20.18
N ARG A 243 -8.43 -4.41 21.33
CA ARG A 243 -7.22 -5.24 21.39
C ARG A 243 -7.42 -6.67 20.91
N ARG A 244 -8.52 -7.31 21.31
CA ARG A 244 -8.85 -8.67 20.84
C ARG A 244 -8.99 -8.69 19.33
N PHE A 245 -9.66 -7.69 18.77
CA PHE A 245 -9.80 -7.55 17.32
C PHE A 245 -8.45 -7.36 16.62
N ILE A 246 -7.56 -6.54 17.17
CA ILE A 246 -6.21 -6.33 16.63
C ILE A 246 -5.40 -7.63 16.61
N TRP A 247 -5.52 -8.49 17.62
CA TRP A 247 -4.71 -9.70 17.73
C TRP A 247 -5.30 -10.95 17.07
N GLU A 248 -6.57 -10.93 16.71
CA GLU A 248 -7.23 -12.05 16.02
C GLU A 248 -6.83 -12.06 14.54
N ASP A 249 -5.96 -12.99 14.16
CA ASP A 249 -5.52 -13.17 12.78
C ASP A 249 -6.62 -13.79 11.92
N ASN A 250 -7.43 -14.69 12.50
CA ASN A 250 -8.50 -15.37 11.77
C ASN A 250 -9.68 -14.43 11.53
N GLU A 251 -9.94 -14.12 10.27
CA GLU A 251 -11.01 -13.22 9.84
C GLU A 251 -12.39 -13.63 10.34
N GLN A 252 -12.75 -14.91 10.27
CA GLN A 252 -14.04 -15.42 10.71
C GLN A 252 -14.21 -15.29 12.23
N LEU A 253 -13.16 -15.57 13.00
CA LEU A 253 -13.19 -15.35 14.45
C LEU A 253 -13.25 -13.86 14.79
N ARG A 254 -12.58 -13.02 13.99
CA ARG A 254 -12.55 -11.58 14.17
C ARG A 254 -13.91 -10.93 13.90
N GLU A 255 -14.65 -11.39 12.89
CA GLU A 255 -16.03 -10.96 12.62
C GLU A 255 -16.98 -11.23 13.80
N ASN A 256 -16.70 -12.25 14.60
CA ASN A 256 -17.49 -12.55 15.81
C ASN A 256 -17.17 -11.62 17.00
N ILE A 257 -16.12 -10.80 16.91
CA ILE A 257 -15.79 -9.80 17.93
C ILE A 257 -16.68 -8.58 17.67
N LYS A 258 -17.61 -8.32 18.59
CA LYS A 258 -18.62 -7.24 18.51
C LYS A 258 -18.02 -5.84 18.67
N ILE A 259 -17.15 -5.42 17.77
CA ILE A 259 -16.77 -4.01 17.61
C ILE A 259 -17.80 -3.31 16.72
N LYS A 260 -18.18 -2.09 17.08
CA LYS A 260 -19.04 -1.24 16.24
C LYS A 260 -18.15 -0.32 15.41
N GLY A 261 -18.49 -0.13 14.14
CA GLY A 261 -17.69 0.69 13.24
C GLY A 261 -17.91 0.31 11.79
N GLN A 262 -17.25 1.04 10.91
CA GLN A 262 -17.24 0.83 9.47
C GLN A 262 -15.85 1.17 8.94
N VAL A 263 -15.26 0.26 8.18
CA VAL A 263 -13.94 0.40 7.57
C VAL A 263 -14.12 0.43 6.07
N PHE A 264 -13.32 1.24 5.38
CA PHE A 264 -13.37 1.31 3.92
C PHE A 264 -13.12 -0.09 3.30
N PRO A 265 -13.89 -0.52 2.28
CA PRO A 265 -14.89 0.24 1.53
C PRO A 265 -16.34 0.11 2.06
N ASN A 266 -16.57 -0.62 3.15
CA ASN A 266 -17.88 -0.98 3.67
C ASN A 266 -18.51 0.15 4.51
N ILE A 267 -18.72 1.31 3.89
CA ILE A 267 -19.11 2.55 4.55
C ILE A 267 -20.46 3.04 4.05
N ASN A 268 -21.36 3.37 4.97
CA ASN A 268 -22.69 3.90 4.68
C ASN A 268 -22.67 5.38 4.27
N GLU A 269 -23.79 5.88 3.74
CA GLU A 269 -23.89 7.27 3.27
C GLU A 269 -23.69 8.31 4.38
N ASN A 270 -24.05 8.00 5.62
CA ASN A 270 -23.89 8.94 6.74
C ASN A 270 -22.42 9.25 7.02
N ILE A 271 -21.54 8.27 6.92
CA ILE A 271 -20.09 8.50 7.05
C ILE A 271 -19.54 9.21 5.81
N LYS A 272 -20.06 8.93 4.61
CA LYS A 272 -19.70 9.70 3.40
C LYS A 272 -20.05 11.18 3.53
N ASN A 273 -21.09 11.54 4.28
CA ASN A 273 -21.41 12.94 4.56
C ASN A 273 -20.37 13.60 5.47
N LEU A 274 -19.73 12.84 6.38
CA LEU A 274 -18.60 13.34 7.18
C LEU A 274 -17.37 13.61 6.30
N ASP A 275 -17.16 12.85 5.23
CA ASP A 275 -16.05 13.07 4.31
C ASP A 275 -16.05 14.47 3.69
N TYR A 276 -17.21 15.10 3.50
CA TYR A 276 -17.25 16.47 2.98
C TYR A 276 -16.42 17.44 3.83
N ILE A 277 -16.46 17.28 5.15
CA ILE A 277 -15.71 18.11 6.10
C ILE A 277 -14.30 17.57 6.29
N PHE A 278 -14.18 16.25 6.47
CA PHE A 278 -12.95 15.60 6.90
C PHE A 278 -11.99 15.18 5.77
N SER A 279 -12.47 15.09 4.53
CA SER A 279 -11.62 14.81 3.38
C SER A 279 -10.77 16.03 3.06
N LYS A 280 -9.45 15.83 3.13
CA LYS A 280 -8.44 16.82 2.72
C LYS A 280 -7.27 16.09 2.08
N LYS A 281 -7.14 16.21 0.75
CA LYS A 281 -6.03 15.57 0.00
C LYS A 281 -4.68 15.99 0.57
N GLY A 282 -3.77 15.04 0.70
CA GLY A 282 -2.44 15.25 1.28
C GLY A 282 -2.42 15.28 2.81
N TYR A 283 -3.53 14.96 3.47
CA TYR A 283 -3.62 14.86 4.93
C TYR A 283 -4.09 13.48 5.38
N HIS A 284 -3.67 13.10 6.58
CA HIS A 284 -4.38 12.12 7.40
C HIS A 284 -5.15 12.88 8.47
N ILE A 285 -6.41 12.52 8.68
CA ILE A 285 -7.25 13.11 9.71
C ILE A 285 -7.71 12.03 10.68
N PHE A 286 -7.55 12.30 11.98
CA PHE A 286 -8.05 11.48 13.07
C PHE A 286 -8.97 12.34 13.93
N ALA A 287 -10.16 11.87 14.27
CA ALA A 287 -11.12 12.64 15.05
C ALA A 287 -11.80 11.75 16.09
N LEU A 288 -11.70 12.12 17.37
CA LEU A 288 -12.58 11.59 18.42
C LEU A 288 -13.76 12.54 18.55
N ILE A 289 -14.96 12.03 18.30
CA ILE A 289 -16.20 12.83 18.26
C ILE A 289 -17.15 12.26 19.31
N ASP A 290 -17.65 13.15 20.18
CA ASP A 290 -18.73 12.82 21.11
C ASP A 290 -20.07 12.97 20.40
N ALA A 291 -20.76 11.85 20.17
CA ALA A 291 -22.08 11.82 19.55
C ALA A 291 -23.23 11.87 20.58
N GLY A 292 -22.91 12.02 21.87
CA GLY A 292 -23.87 12.04 22.98
C GLY A 292 -24.10 10.67 23.60
N ASP A 293 -24.39 9.66 22.78
CA ASP A 293 -24.57 8.26 23.20
C ASP A 293 -23.29 7.41 23.12
N GLY A 294 -22.20 7.99 22.59
CA GLY A 294 -20.90 7.36 22.55
C GLY A 294 -19.83 8.23 21.90
N ILE A 295 -18.58 7.79 22.02
CA ILE A 295 -17.41 8.39 21.38
C ILE A 295 -17.02 7.52 20.18
N GLY A 296 -16.99 8.14 19.00
CA GLY A 296 -16.49 7.53 17.77
C GLY A 296 -15.10 8.07 17.41
N CYS A 297 -14.25 7.22 16.84
CA CYS A 297 -12.98 7.58 16.21
C CYS A 297 -13.12 7.50 14.69
N TYR A 298 -13.17 8.67 14.05
CA TYR A 298 -13.12 8.78 12.60
C TYR A 298 -11.65 8.90 12.15
N ILE A 299 -11.25 8.10 11.16
CA ILE A 299 -9.90 8.10 10.60
C ILE A 299 -10.02 8.18 9.09
N ASN A 300 -9.54 9.26 8.50
CA ASN A 300 -9.40 9.39 7.05
C ASN A 300 -7.92 9.37 6.66
N LEU A 301 -7.50 8.30 6.01
CA LEU A 301 -6.15 8.19 5.49
C LEU A 301 -6.09 8.80 4.09
N PHE A 302 -5.05 9.60 3.85
CA PHE A 302 -4.76 10.25 2.56
C PHE A 302 -5.84 11.23 2.07
N GLY A 303 -6.86 11.50 2.89
CA GLY A 303 -8.04 12.28 2.54
C GLY A 303 -9.07 11.49 1.74
N GLU A 304 -8.87 10.20 1.49
CA GLU A 304 -9.68 9.39 0.57
C GLU A 304 -10.13 8.03 1.14
N ILE A 305 -9.58 7.61 2.29
CA ILE A 305 -9.92 6.32 2.92
C ILE A 305 -10.55 6.62 4.28
N PRO A 306 -11.86 6.92 4.33
CA PRO A 306 -12.56 7.17 5.58
C PRO A 306 -12.77 5.88 6.36
N ASN A 307 -12.84 5.96 7.68
CA ASN A 307 -13.09 4.84 8.57
C ASN A 307 -13.70 5.37 9.87
N LEU A 308 -14.53 4.57 10.53
CA LEU A 308 -15.13 4.88 11.81
C LEU A 308 -15.02 3.69 12.75
N VAL A 309 -14.50 3.90 13.95
CA VAL A 309 -14.40 2.89 15.00
C VAL A 309 -15.08 3.43 16.25
N TYR A 310 -16.02 2.69 16.81
CA TYR A 310 -16.63 3.03 18.09
C TYR A 310 -15.64 2.80 19.24
N ILE A 311 -15.53 3.76 20.16
CA ILE A 311 -14.53 3.75 21.22
C ILE A 311 -15.14 3.40 22.58
N THR A 312 -16.17 4.11 23.03
CA THR A 312 -16.83 3.89 24.34
C THR A 312 -18.17 4.62 24.42
N ASP A 313 -19.09 4.16 25.27
CA ASP A 313 -20.34 4.88 25.63
C ASP A 313 -20.14 5.90 26.77
N LYS A 314 -18.97 5.92 27.41
CA LYS A 314 -18.67 6.74 28.60
C LYS A 314 -18.38 8.20 28.26
N THR A 315 -19.25 8.85 27.48
CA THR A 315 -19.13 10.25 27.05
C THR A 315 -18.89 11.20 28.23
N THR A 316 -19.67 11.04 29.30
CA THR A 316 -19.57 11.86 30.52
C THR A 316 -18.20 11.77 31.19
N LYS A 317 -17.58 10.58 31.22
CA LYS A 317 -16.25 10.37 31.82
C LYS A 317 -15.17 11.16 31.10
N TYR A 318 -15.25 11.22 29.77
CA TYR A 318 -14.21 11.80 28.91
C TYR A 318 -14.52 13.21 28.40
N LYS A 319 -15.66 13.78 28.80
CA LYS A 319 -16.15 15.10 28.35
C LYS A 319 -15.10 16.20 28.46
N SER A 320 -14.33 16.26 29.55
CA SER A 320 -13.28 17.27 29.75
C SER A 320 -12.08 17.11 28.82
N LYS A 321 -11.79 15.88 28.36
CA LYS A 321 -10.66 15.59 27.46
C LYS A 321 -11.01 15.83 26.00
N ILE A 322 -12.24 15.48 25.61
CA ILE A 322 -12.69 15.61 24.22
C ILE A 322 -13.35 16.96 23.92
N ASN A 323 -14.09 17.53 24.88
CA ASN A 323 -14.84 18.78 24.75
C ASN A 323 -15.66 18.86 23.44
N GLY A 324 -16.56 17.89 23.22
CA GLY A 324 -17.35 17.74 21.99
C GLY A 324 -16.59 17.05 20.85
N GLY A 325 -15.27 17.23 20.77
CA GLY A 325 -14.41 16.41 19.92
C GLY A 325 -13.00 16.98 19.74
N LYS A 326 -12.06 16.09 19.42
CA LYS A 326 -10.65 16.39 19.15
C LYS A 326 -10.27 15.87 17.79
N VAL A 327 -9.67 16.74 16.96
CA VAL A 327 -9.26 16.41 15.60
C VAL A 327 -7.76 16.63 15.47
N LEU A 328 -7.03 15.58 15.13
CA LEU A 328 -5.65 15.63 14.69
C LEU A 328 -5.64 15.68 13.17
N SER A 329 -5.04 16.74 12.64
CA SER A 329 -4.76 16.93 11.22
C SER A 329 -3.27 16.79 10.99
N PHE A 330 -2.88 15.88 10.11
CA PHE A 330 -1.48 15.56 9.83
C PHE A 330 -1.20 15.72 8.33
N GLN A 331 -0.33 16.66 7.97
CA GLN A 331 0.05 16.90 6.57
C GLN A 331 1.16 15.93 6.15
N ILE A 332 0.90 15.12 5.12
CA ILE A 332 1.75 13.97 4.76
C ILE A 332 3.16 14.39 4.33
N GLN A 333 3.27 15.47 3.55
CA GLN A 333 4.55 15.87 2.95
C GLN A 333 5.44 16.66 3.92
N THR A 334 4.85 17.61 4.66
CA THR A 334 5.60 18.45 5.60
C THR A 334 5.76 17.78 6.97
N LYS A 335 4.96 16.74 7.24
CA LYS A 335 4.83 16.08 8.56
C LYS A 335 4.36 17.03 9.66
N GLU A 336 3.76 18.17 9.28
CA GLU A 336 3.17 19.10 10.23
C GLU A 336 1.90 18.51 10.83
N MET A 337 1.75 18.67 12.14
CA MET A 337 0.63 18.17 12.91
C MET A 337 -0.04 19.31 13.67
N SER A 338 -1.37 19.29 13.71
CA SER A 338 -2.17 20.17 14.57
C SER A 338 -3.28 19.39 15.24
N ILE A 339 -3.51 19.65 16.53
CA ILE A 339 -4.65 19.12 17.28
C ILE A 339 -5.60 20.27 17.58
N LEU A 340 -6.82 20.17 17.07
CA LEU A 340 -7.87 21.18 17.18
C LEU A 340 -9.07 20.61 17.95
N SER A 341 -9.87 21.48 18.54
CA SER A 341 -11.25 21.11 18.86
C SER A 341 -12.05 20.86 17.59
N PHE A 342 -13.10 20.03 17.67
CA PHE A 342 -13.97 19.76 16.53
C PHE A 342 -14.54 21.04 15.91
N HIS A 343 -15.00 21.99 16.74
CA HIS A 343 -15.50 23.28 16.25
C HIS A 343 -14.43 24.08 15.48
N GLN A 344 -13.21 24.19 16.01
CA GLN A 344 -12.11 24.89 15.34
C GLN A 344 -11.75 24.24 14.00
N PHE A 345 -11.75 22.90 13.94
CA PHE A 345 -11.49 22.17 12.71
C PHE A 345 -12.61 22.39 11.68
N VAL A 346 -13.88 22.27 12.08
CA VAL A 346 -15.01 22.50 11.16
C VAL A 346 -14.98 23.92 10.61
N ALA A 347 -14.78 24.92 11.46
CA ALA A 347 -14.67 26.32 11.04
C ALA A 347 -13.57 26.52 10.00
N SER A 348 -12.35 26.02 10.25
CA SER A 348 -11.25 26.14 9.29
C SER A 348 -11.52 25.40 7.97
N ARG A 349 -12.20 24.26 8.03
CA ARG A 349 -12.58 23.50 6.83
C ARG A 349 -13.66 24.23 6.01
N LEU A 350 -14.66 24.83 6.65
CA LEU A 350 -15.69 25.59 5.96
C LEU A 350 -15.10 26.83 5.27
N ASP A 351 -14.18 27.55 5.92
CA ASP A 351 -13.47 28.68 5.32
C ASP A 351 -12.66 28.23 4.08
N GLU A 352 -11.93 27.12 4.19
CA GLU A 352 -11.17 26.54 3.07
C GLU A 352 -12.05 26.08 1.90
N ILE A 353 -13.26 25.59 2.18
CA ILE A 353 -14.21 25.14 1.16
C ILE A 353 -14.88 26.34 0.48
N ASN A 354 -15.36 27.31 1.26
CA ASN A 354 -16.06 28.48 0.77
C ASN A 354 -15.13 29.46 0.02
N GLY A 355 -13.86 29.53 0.40
CA GLY A 355 -12.84 30.33 -0.29
C GLY A 355 -12.30 29.71 -1.60
N ARG A 356 -12.77 28.52 -1.98
CA ARG A 356 -12.43 27.83 -3.24
C ARG A 356 -13.55 27.91 -4.30
N VAL A 357 -14.59 28.73 -4.07
CA VAL A 357 -15.67 29.02 -5.03
C VAL A 357 -15.32 30.23 -5.87
#